data_AF-A0A4Q4VV19-F1
#
_entry.id   AF-A0A4Q4VV19-F1
#
_cell.length_a   1.000
_cell.length_b   1.000
_cell.length_c   1.000
_cell.angle_alpha   90.00
_cell.angle_beta   90.00
_cell.angle_gamma   90.00
#
_symmetry.space_group_name_H-M   'P 1'
#
loop_
_entity.id
_entity.type
_entity.pdbx_description
1 polymer ?
#
loop_
_entity_poly.entity_id
_entity_poly.type
_entity_poly.pdbx_seq_one_letter_code
_entity_poly.pdbx_strand_id
1 'polypeptide(L)'
;MVRVDVEQSCLLENESTLTVAAGSEMGFGIDETSRHPGPQQAYLPRVPAGVTAMDCDGSGGWTRMYAAGTLANSSWAEPEDLSWGQAQFYTSCTQLRVTGNGTRMLGPLVNFPGTYTPTNPGVLIPGFWTYIKNYTPPGPALWPPGMKDTHVVKTFPPLEEEKDNE
;
A
#
# COMPACT_ATOMS: atom_id res chain seq x y z
N MET A 1 9.26 19.55 -8.21
CA MET A 1 8.79 19.75 -6.82
C MET A 1 7.56 18.87 -6.66
N VAL A 2 7.71 17.68 -6.10
CA VAL A 2 6.63 16.69 -5.96
C VAL A 2 6.18 16.72 -4.51
N ARG A 3 4.91 17.06 -4.29
CA ARG A 3 4.29 16.98 -2.97
C ARG A 3 3.94 15.53 -2.69
N VAL A 4 4.56 14.97 -1.65
CA VAL A 4 4.06 13.79 -0.92
C VAL A 4 3.09 14.33 0.14
N ASP A 5 2.08 15.06 -0.32
CA ASP A 5 0.97 15.46 0.54
C ASP A 5 -0.08 14.36 0.41
N VAL A 6 -0.10 13.45 1.38
CA VAL A 6 -1.33 12.79 1.81
C VAL A 6 -2.17 13.85 2.57
N GLU A 7 -2.40 15.01 1.95
CA GLU A 7 -3.36 16.03 2.41
C GLU A 7 -4.77 15.71 1.89
N GLN A 8 -4.99 14.52 1.33
CA GLN A 8 -6.29 13.87 1.49
C GLN A 8 -6.43 13.48 2.94
N SER A 9 -6.76 14.48 3.75
CA SER A 9 -7.43 14.30 5.02
C SER A 9 -8.47 13.19 4.85
N CYS A 10 -8.53 12.24 5.77
CA CYS A 10 -9.55 11.18 5.76
C CYS A 10 -10.95 11.74 6.12
N LEU A 11 -11.21 13.01 5.75
CA LEU A 11 -12.48 13.70 5.79
C LEU A 11 -13.40 13.05 4.75
N LEU A 12 -13.94 11.91 5.13
CA LEU A 12 -15.01 11.24 4.44
C LEU A 12 -16.31 11.97 4.79
N GLU A 13 -16.45 13.17 4.26
CA GLU A 13 -17.74 13.85 4.31
C GLU A 13 -18.72 13.01 3.50
N ASN A 14 -19.74 12.47 4.17
CA ASN A 14 -20.92 11.83 3.56
C ASN A 14 -20.76 10.35 3.10
N GLU A 15 -19.79 9.59 3.63
CA GLU A 15 -19.64 8.16 3.29
C GLU A 15 -20.32 7.24 4.32
N SER A 16 -20.87 6.10 3.88
CA SER A 16 -21.54 5.14 4.77
C SER A 16 -20.53 4.30 5.55
N THR A 17 -20.72 4.15 6.87
CA THR A 17 -19.89 3.25 7.69
C THR A 17 -20.26 1.77 7.47
N LEU A 18 -19.30 0.95 7.05
CA LEU A 18 -19.45 -0.51 6.93
C LEU A 18 -19.17 -1.18 8.28
N THR A 19 -20.10 -1.98 8.78
CA THR A 19 -19.89 -2.77 10.01
C THR A 19 -19.25 -4.12 9.67
N VAL A 20 -18.13 -4.44 10.33
CA VAL A 20 -17.37 -5.69 10.13
C VAL A 20 -17.03 -6.32 11.47
N ALA A 21 -16.90 -7.65 11.53
CA ALA A 21 -16.36 -8.33 12.72
C ALA A 21 -14.83 -8.37 12.67
N ALA A 22 -14.18 -8.24 13.82
CA ALA A 22 -12.73 -8.41 13.92
C ALA A 22 -12.33 -9.81 13.44
N GLY A 23 -11.35 -9.87 12.51
CA GLY A 23 -10.90 -11.11 11.89
C GLY A 23 -11.64 -11.50 10.61
N SER A 24 -12.65 -10.74 10.19
CA SER A 24 -13.25 -10.90 8.86
C SER A 24 -12.30 -10.45 7.75
N GLU A 25 -12.36 -11.13 6.61
CA GLU A 25 -11.74 -10.66 5.37
C GLU A 25 -12.64 -9.62 4.70
N MET A 26 -12.01 -8.61 4.11
CA MET A 26 -12.67 -7.57 3.33
C MET A 26 -11.87 -7.29 2.06
N GLY A 27 -12.56 -6.90 0.99
CA GLY A 27 -11.96 -6.54 -0.28
C GLY A 27 -12.18 -5.07 -0.60
N PHE A 28 -11.26 -4.49 -1.39
CA PHE A 28 -11.41 -3.17 -1.98
C PHE A 28 -11.63 -3.35 -3.49
N GLY A 29 -12.69 -2.73 -4.01
CA GLY A 29 -12.92 -2.66 -5.44
C GLY A 29 -11.97 -1.64 -6.08
N ILE A 30 -11.41 -1.98 -7.24
CA ILE A 30 -10.62 -1.06 -8.07
C ILE A 30 -11.38 -0.92 -9.38
N ASP A 31 -11.90 0.27 -9.67
CA ASP A 31 -12.73 0.57 -10.86
C ASP A 31 -11.90 0.97 -12.09
N GLU A 32 -10.61 0.66 -12.07
CA GLU A 32 -9.71 0.81 -13.20
C GLU A 32 -8.88 -0.47 -13.34
N THR A 33 -8.70 -0.94 -14.57
CA THR A 33 -7.64 -1.92 -14.85
C THR A 33 -6.32 -1.25 -14.51
N SER A 34 -5.71 -1.55 -13.36
CA SER A 34 -4.44 -0.98 -12.94
C SER A 34 -3.38 -1.22 -14.02
N ARG A 35 -3.13 -0.19 -14.85
CA ARG A 35 -2.11 -0.25 -15.91
C ARG A 35 -0.71 0.00 -15.37
N HIS A 36 -0.59 0.51 -14.14
CA HIS A 36 0.67 0.76 -13.48
C HIS A 36 1.01 -0.38 -12.51
N PRO A 37 2.18 -1.02 -12.65
CA PRO A 37 2.65 -1.96 -11.65
C PRO A 37 3.01 -1.20 -10.38
N GLY A 38 2.72 -1.79 -9.23
CA GLY A 38 3.05 -1.21 -7.93
C GLY A 38 2.54 -2.08 -6.78
N PRO A 39 3.06 -1.88 -5.57
CA PRO A 39 2.50 -2.56 -4.41
C PRO A 39 1.09 -2.08 -4.10
N GLN A 40 0.32 -2.93 -3.44
CA GLN A 40 -0.93 -2.55 -2.81
C GLN A 40 -0.74 -2.60 -1.29
N GLN A 41 -1.19 -1.58 -0.57
CA GLN A 41 -1.06 -1.53 0.88
C GLN A 41 -2.34 -1.00 1.51
N ALA A 42 -2.73 -1.54 2.66
CA ALA A 42 -3.86 -1.05 3.44
C ALA A 42 -3.45 -0.77 4.88
N TYR A 43 -3.94 0.35 5.40
CA TYR A 43 -3.65 0.85 6.73
C TYR A 43 -4.94 1.07 7.50
N LEU A 44 -4.89 0.84 8.82
CA LEU A 44 -5.98 1.14 9.73
C LEU A 44 -5.55 2.26 10.69
N PRO A 45 -6.28 3.38 10.76
CA PRO A 45 -5.95 4.46 11.68
C PRO A 45 -6.39 4.09 13.09
N ARG A 46 -5.62 4.55 14.09
CA ARG A 46 -6.13 4.62 15.46
C ARG A 46 -7.04 5.84 15.57
N VAL A 47 -8.33 5.61 15.77
CA VAL A 47 -9.27 6.69 16.13
C VAL A 47 -8.96 7.14 17.57
N PRO A 48 -8.66 8.43 17.81
CA PRO A 48 -8.42 8.93 19.16
C PRO A 48 -9.63 8.71 20.08
N ALA A 49 -9.37 8.58 21.39
CA ALA A 49 -10.44 8.40 22.35
C ALA A 49 -11.41 9.60 22.33
N GLY A 50 -12.70 9.33 22.20
CA GLY A 50 -13.75 10.36 22.11
C GLY A 50 -13.98 10.94 20.72
N VAL A 51 -13.25 10.48 19.70
CA VAL A 51 -13.45 10.85 18.29
C VAL A 51 -14.27 9.77 17.60
N THR A 52 -15.23 10.15 16.77
CA THR A 52 -15.98 9.18 15.94
C THR A 52 -15.19 8.86 14.68
N ALA A 53 -15.53 7.76 13.98
CA ALA A 53 -14.93 7.50 12.67
C ALA A 53 -15.23 8.63 11.65
N MET A 54 -16.34 9.35 11.82
CA MET A 54 -16.74 10.47 10.97
C MET A 54 -15.92 11.74 11.25
N ASP A 55 -15.54 11.96 12.50
CA ASP A 55 -14.75 13.12 12.94
C ASP A 55 -13.24 12.84 12.91
N CYS A 56 -12.83 11.63 12.51
CA CYS A 56 -11.43 11.24 12.45
C CYS A 56 -10.77 11.86 11.21
N ASP A 57 -9.91 12.85 11.43
CA ASP A 57 -9.14 13.52 10.38
C ASP A 57 -7.97 12.67 9.82
N GLY A 58 -7.73 11.50 10.41
CA GLY A 58 -6.59 10.64 10.08
C GLY A 58 -5.34 10.89 10.93
N SER A 59 -5.43 11.77 11.95
CA SER A 59 -4.41 11.91 12.98
C SER A 59 -4.43 10.73 13.96
N GLY A 60 -3.36 10.57 14.76
CA GLY A 60 -3.28 9.52 15.79
C GLY A 60 -2.55 8.23 15.38
N GLY A 61 -2.08 8.17 14.13
CA GLY A 61 -1.19 7.12 13.64
C GLY A 61 -1.92 5.94 13.00
N TRP A 62 -1.20 5.30 12.08
CA TRP A 62 -1.69 4.28 11.17
C TRP A 62 -0.92 2.99 11.36
N THR A 63 -1.64 1.86 11.37
CA THR A 63 -1.03 0.53 11.42
C THR A 63 -1.17 -0.15 10.07
N ARG A 64 -0.09 -0.73 9.56
CA ARG A 64 -0.13 -1.48 8.29
C ARG A 64 -0.80 -2.83 8.52
N MET A 65 -1.92 -3.06 7.85
CA MET A 65 -2.72 -4.29 7.98
C MET A 65 -2.45 -5.26 6.83
N TYR A 66 -2.14 -4.72 5.66
CA TYR A 66 -1.92 -5.49 4.44
C TYR A 66 -0.84 -4.85 3.59
N ALA A 67 -0.05 -5.70 2.94
CA ALA A 67 0.85 -5.32 1.87
C ALA A 67 0.97 -6.48 0.87
N ALA A 68 0.73 -6.19 -0.39
CA ALA A 68 1.07 -7.04 -1.53
C ALA A 68 2.14 -6.37 -2.38
N GLY A 69 3.18 -7.13 -2.73
CA GLY A 69 4.19 -6.71 -3.70
C GLY A 69 3.69 -6.80 -5.14
N THR A 70 4.55 -6.43 -6.08
CA THR A 70 4.30 -6.60 -7.52
C THR A 70 4.58 -8.04 -7.94
N LEU A 71 3.75 -8.59 -8.84
CA LEU A 71 3.96 -9.92 -9.42
C LEU A 71 4.69 -9.92 -10.77
N ALA A 72 4.92 -8.73 -11.37
CA ALA A 72 5.31 -8.64 -12.77
C ALA A 72 6.72 -8.09 -12.98
N ASN A 73 7.45 -8.81 -13.85
CA ASN A 73 8.47 -8.26 -14.73
C ASN A 73 7.79 -7.22 -15.64
N SER A 74 7.95 -5.93 -15.35
CA SER A 74 7.49 -4.91 -16.28
C SER A 74 8.52 -4.78 -17.41
N SER A 75 8.31 -5.48 -18.52
CA SER A 75 9.11 -5.30 -19.73
C SER A 75 8.23 -4.81 -20.87
N TRP A 76 8.04 -3.48 -20.96
CA TRP A 76 7.70 -2.73 -22.18
C TRP A 76 8.07 -1.23 -22.06
N ALA A 77 9.10 -0.88 -21.27
CA ALA A 77 9.63 0.48 -21.34
C ALA A 77 10.71 0.54 -22.43
N GLU A 78 10.45 1.32 -23.47
CA GLU A 78 11.47 1.70 -24.44
C GLU A 78 12.58 2.50 -23.71
N PRO A 79 13.86 2.38 -24.13
CA PRO A 79 15.03 2.87 -23.38
C PRO A 79 15.04 4.38 -23.06
N GLU A 80 14.20 5.15 -23.73
CA GLU A 80 14.14 6.61 -23.65
C GLU A 80 13.18 7.15 -22.58
N ASP A 81 12.32 6.31 -21.98
CA ASP A 81 11.39 6.68 -20.91
C ASP A 81 11.91 6.37 -19.49
N LEU A 82 13.19 6.04 -19.35
CA LEU A 82 13.91 5.88 -18.07
C LEU A 82 14.11 7.19 -17.29
N SER A 83 13.33 8.22 -17.64
CA SER A 83 13.23 9.43 -16.83
C SER A 83 12.69 9.04 -15.45
N TRP A 84 13.28 9.60 -14.40
CA TRP A 84 12.94 9.43 -12.99
C TRP A 84 11.42 9.22 -12.77
N GLY A 85 11.00 7.95 -12.77
CA GLY A 85 9.62 7.58 -12.53
C GLY A 85 9.27 8.01 -11.13
N GLN A 86 8.54 9.12 -11.01
CA GLN A 86 8.03 9.57 -9.72
C GLN A 86 6.99 8.56 -9.27
N ALA A 87 7.16 8.01 -8.07
CA ALA A 87 6.16 7.11 -7.51
C ALA A 87 4.78 7.78 -7.52
N GLN A 88 3.81 7.11 -8.12
CA GLN A 88 2.43 7.55 -8.15
C GLN A 88 1.70 6.85 -7.00
N PHE A 89 1.08 7.63 -6.12
CA PHE A 89 0.29 7.12 -5.00
C PHE A 89 -1.19 7.33 -5.30
N TYR A 90 -1.93 6.22 -5.41
CA TYR A 90 -3.38 6.21 -5.55
C TYR A 90 -3.97 5.81 -4.20
N THR A 91 -4.67 6.74 -3.56
CA THR A 91 -5.18 6.57 -2.19
C THR A 91 -6.69 6.74 -2.13
N SER A 92 -7.32 5.95 -1.27
CA SER A 92 -8.72 6.11 -0.87
C SER A 92 -8.87 5.78 0.62
N CYS A 93 -9.87 6.38 1.25
CA CYS A 93 -10.27 6.09 2.63
C CYS A 93 -11.66 5.42 2.60
N THR A 94 -11.98 4.61 3.61
CA THR A 94 -13.34 4.10 3.85
C THR A 94 -13.63 4.03 5.35
N GLN A 95 -14.90 4.16 5.74
CA GLN A 95 -15.31 4.10 7.14
C GLN A 95 -15.70 2.68 7.56
N LEU A 96 -15.05 2.17 8.61
CA LEU A 96 -15.36 0.86 9.19
C LEU A 96 -15.79 0.98 10.66
N ARG A 97 -16.82 0.23 11.03
CA ARG A 97 -17.17 -0.09 12.42
C ARG A 97 -16.76 -1.52 12.71
N VAL A 98 -15.61 -1.70 13.34
CA VAL A 98 -15.12 -3.01 13.76
C VAL A 98 -15.83 -3.43 15.05
N THR A 99 -16.42 -4.62 15.05
CA THR A 99 -17.07 -5.24 16.20
C THR A 99 -16.25 -6.41 16.74
N GLY A 100 -16.36 -6.68 18.04
CA GLY A 100 -15.67 -7.78 18.70
C GLY A 100 -15.11 -7.38 20.05
N ASN A 101 -14.56 -8.36 20.77
CA ASN A 101 -14.04 -8.18 22.14
C ASN A 101 -12.51 -8.15 22.17
N GLY A 102 -11.87 -7.84 21.04
CA GLY A 102 -10.41 -7.78 20.94
C GLY A 102 -9.84 -6.64 21.79
N THR A 103 -8.77 -6.93 22.53
CA THR A 103 -8.07 -5.95 23.39
C THR A 103 -6.67 -5.62 22.89
N ARG A 104 -6.24 -6.20 21.75
CA ARG A 104 -4.91 -5.97 21.19
C ARG A 104 -4.80 -4.53 20.70
N MET A 105 -3.71 -3.88 21.11
CA MET A 105 -3.37 -2.56 20.60
C MET A 105 -2.75 -2.68 19.22
N LEU A 106 -3.22 -1.85 18.29
CA LEU A 106 -2.64 -1.72 16.95
C LEU A 106 -1.22 -1.14 17.04
N GLY A 107 -0.32 -1.65 16.20
CA GLY A 107 1.01 -1.10 16.04
C GLY A 107 1.93 -1.99 15.19
N PRO A 108 3.11 -1.51 14.77
CA PRO A 108 3.63 -0.16 14.99
C PRO A 108 2.77 0.93 14.32
N LEU A 109 2.70 2.11 14.95
CA LEU A 109 1.97 3.27 14.45
C LEU A 109 2.91 4.19 13.68
N VAL A 110 2.46 4.66 12.52
CA VAL A 110 3.19 5.59 11.66
C VAL A 110 2.27 6.72 11.19
N ASN A 111 2.82 7.86 10.75
CA ASN A 111 2.03 9.03 10.38
C ASN A 111 2.05 9.30 8.87
N PHE A 112 0.92 9.73 8.34
CA PHE A 112 0.83 10.30 6.99
C PHE A 112 0.39 11.76 7.13
N PRO A 113 1.14 12.74 6.59
CA PRO A 113 2.46 12.60 5.96
C PRO A 113 3.59 12.19 6.94
N GLY A 114 4.72 11.70 6.40
CA GLY A 114 5.97 11.46 7.16
C GLY A 114 6.54 10.05 7.06
N THR A 115 5.71 9.01 6.94
CA THR A 115 6.17 7.61 6.84
C THR A 115 6.96 7.34 5.57
N TYR A 116 6.52 7.90 4.44
CA TYR A 116 7.16 7.72 3.15
C TYR A 116 7.94 8.98 2.78
N THR A 117 9.20 8.78 2.42
CA THR A 117 10.06 9.83 1.89
C THR A 117 10.40 9.54 0.44
N PRO A 118 10.73 10.56 -0.36
CA PRO A 118 11.14 10.38 -1.75
C PRO A 118 12.38 9.50 -1.94
N THR A 119 13.12 9.16 -0.88
CA THR A 119 14.33 8.34 -0.94
C THR A 119 14.15 6.96 -0.30
N ASN A 120 12.95 6.61 0.18
CA ASN A 120 12.69 5.24 0.63
C ASN A 120 12.93 4.28 -0.55
N PRO A 121 13.64 3.15 -0.35
CA PRO A 121 13.96 2.21 -1.44
C PRO A 121 12.73 1.51 -2.04
N GLY A 122 11.59 1.53 -1.33
CA GLY A 122 10.30 1.09 -1.85
C GLY A 122 9.47 2.17 -2.57
N VAL A 123 9.94 3.42 -2.55
CA VAL A 123 9.34 4.61 -3.19
C VAL A 123 10.19 5.04 -4.38
N LEU A 124 11.49 5.27 -4.18
CA LEU A 124 12.44 5.52 -5.24
C LEU A 124 13.06 4.20 -5.69
N ILE A 125 12.63 3.73 -6.85
CA ILE A 125 13.13 2.50 -7.46
C ILE A 125 13.85 2.92 -8.75
N PRO A 126 15.19 3.05 -8.73
CA PRO A 126 15.95 3.32 -9.94
C PRO A 126 15.71 2.22 -10.97
N GLY A 127 15.37 2.58 -12.20
CA GLY A 127 15.06 1.61 -13.24
C GLY A 127 13.84 0.75 -12.91
N PHE A 128 12.77 1.35 -12.38
CA PHE A 128 11.52 0.65 -12.06
C PHE A 128 11.00 -0.21 -13.20
N TRP A 129 11.14 0.27 -14.44
CA TRP A 129 10.74 -0.46 -15.65
C TRP A 129 11.79 -1.45 -16.17
N THR A 130 12.82 -1.74 -15.38
CA THR A 130 13.81 -2.78 -15.65
C THR A 130 13.57 -3.97 -14.72
N TYR A 131 14.38 -5.02 -14.84
CA TYR A 131 14.23 -6.23 -14.04
C TYR A 131 14.52 -5.99 -12.54
N ILE A 132 13.47 -5.82 -11.73
CA ILE A 132 13.56 -5.68 -10.26
C ILE A 132 13.74 -7.06 -9.63
N LYS A 133 14.96 -7.38 -9.18
CA LYS A 133 15.27 -8.66 -8.51
C LYS A 133 14.67 -8.79 -7.12
N ASN A 134 14.68 -7.69 -6.36
CA ASN A 134 14.24 -7.64 -4.98
C ASN A 134 13.45 -6.36 -4.76
N TYR A 135 12.25 -6.48 -4.19
CA TYR A 135 11.41 -5.35 -3.84
C TYR A 135 10.99 -5.45 -2.38
N THR A 136 11.11 -4.34 -1.64
CA THR A 136 10.58 -4.20 -0.29
C THR A 136 9.59 -3.05 -0.28
N PRO A 137 8.29 -3.31 -0.05
CA PRO A 137 7.30 -2.25 0.06
C PRO A 137 7.66 -1.26 1.16
N PRO A 138 7.50 0.06 0.94
CA PRO A 138 7.78 1.04 1.98
C PRO A 138 6.76 0.93 3.12
N GLY A 139 7.12 1.41 4.30
CA GLY A 139 6.25 1.40 5.47
C GLY A 139 6.70 0.44 6.57
N PRO A 140 5.96 0.40 7.69
CA PRO A 140 6.33 -0.42 8.83
C PRO A 140 6.01 -1.90 8.60
N ALA A 141 6.43 -2.75 9.53
CA ALA A 141 6.01 -4.15 9.57
C ALA A 141 4.48 -4.27 9.70
N LEU A 142 3.93 -5.37 9.15
CA LEU A 142 2.51 -5.70 9.25
C LEU A 142 2.09 -6.01 10.70
N TRP A 143 0.85 -5.66 11.00
CA TRP A 143 0.14 -6.10 12.20
C TRP A 143 -0.89 -7.19 11.86
N PRO A 144 -1.10 -8.19 12.73
CA PRO A 144 -0.31 -8.47 13.94
C PRO A 144 1.13 -8.91 13.62
N PRO A 145 2.05 -8.83 14.60
CA PRO A 145 3.43 -9.26 14.40
C PRO A 145 3.52 -10.70 13.86
N GLY A 146 4.40 -10.92 12.89
CA GLY A 146 4.58 -12.22 12.23
C GLY A 146 3.82 -12.38 10.92
N MET A 147 2.92 -11.45 10.59
CA MET A 147 2.34 -11.34 9.24
C MET A 147 3.44 -11.04 8.22
N LYS A 148 3.29 -11.61 7.01
CA LYS A 148 4.22 -11.43 5.90
C LYS A 148 3.50 -10.76 4.74
N ASP A 149 4.22 -9.89 4.05
CA ASP A 149 3.78 -9.30 2.80
C ASP A 149 3.44 -10.43 1.82
N THR A 150 2.27 -10.33 1.20
CA THR A 150 1.83 -11.26 0.17
C THR A 150 2.49 -10.88 -1.17
N HIS A 151 2.68 -11.84 -2.07
CA HIS A 151 3.19 -11.55 -3.42
C HIS A 151 4.51 -10.77 -3.48
N VAL A 152 5.45 -11.07 -2.56
CA VAL A 152 6.82 -10.55 -2.66
C VAL A 152 7.58 -11.41 -3.66
N VAL A 153 7.98 -10.83 -4.80
CA VAL A 153 8.98 -11.46 -5.66
C VAL A 153 10.29 -11.51 -4.90
N LYS A 154 10.66 -12.69 -4.41
CA LYS A 154 11.95 -12.96 -3.76
C LYS A 154 12.98 -13.55 -4.72
N THR A 155 12.51 -14.19 -5.79
CA THR A 155 13.28 -14.75 -6.90
C THR A 155 12.31 -15.07 -8.02
N PHE A 156 12.56 -14.61 -9.23
CA PHE A 156 11.86 -15.13 -10.40
C PHE A 156 12.46 -16.51 -10.77
N PRO A 157 11.67 -17.46 -11.30
CA PRO A 157 12.24 -18.58 -12.04
C PRO A 157 13.10 -18.03 -13.19
N PRO A 158 14.14 -18.77 -13.63
CA PRO A 158 14.87 -18.41 -14.84
C PRO A 158 13.85 -18.20 -15.96
N LEU A 159 14.03 -17.17 -16.78
CA LEU A 159 13.31 -17.07 -18.04
C LEU A 159 13.61 -18.36 -18.79
N GLU A 160 12.62 -19.22 -18.99
CA GLU A 160 12.74 -20.24 -20.02
C GLU A 160 12.92 -19.44 -21.32
N GLU A 161 14.10 -19.55 -21.93
CA GLU A 161 14.32 -19.04 -23.28
C GLU A 161 13.16 -19.55 -24.13
N GLU A 162 12.34 -18.63 -24.64
CA GLU A 162 11.41 -18.99 -25.71
C GLU A 162 12.27 -19.62 -26.79
N LYS A 163 12.06 -20.92 -27.02
CA LYS A 163 12.63 -21.59 -28.18
C LYS A 163 12.01 -20.89 -29.38
N ASP A 164 12.81 -20.04 -30.01
CA ASP A 164 12.54 -19.56 -31.36
C ASP A 164 12.25 -20.78 -32.23
N ASN A 165 10.97 -20.97 -32.56
CA ASN A 165 10.55 -22.01 -33.49
C ASN A 165 11.01 -21.58 -34.88
N GLU A 166 11.94 -22.38 -35.40
CA GLU A 166 12.52 -22.43 -36.75
C GLU A 166 11.58 -22.05 -37.91
#